data_AF-A0A2M7J7M1-F1
#
_entry.id   AF-A0A2M7J7M1-F1
#
_cell.length_a   1.000
_cell.length_b   1.000
_cell.length_c   1.000
_cell.angle_alpha   90.00
_cell.angle_beta   90.00
_cell.angle_gamma   90.00
#
_symmetry.space_group_name_H-M   'P 1'
#
loop_
_entity.id
_entity.type
_entity.pdbx_description
1 polymer ?
#
loop_
_entity_poly.entity_id
_entity_poly.type
_entity_poly.pdbx_seq_one_letter_code
_entity_poly.pdbx_strand_id
1 'polypeptide(L)' 'MRLKSFADIKCVVVGGGHAGCEAASASARMAVPTLLITMHLDTIGYTS' A
#
# COMPACT_ATOMS: atom_id res chain seq x y z
N MET A 1 -5.26 5.52 -10.81
CA MET A 1 -4.24 4.67 -11.48
C MET A 1 -4.72 3.22 -11.46
N ARG A 2 -4.59 2.46 -12.55
CA ARG A 2 -4.99 1.05 -12.60
C ARG A 2 -3.80 0.20 -13.04
N LEU A 3 -3.33 -0.68 -12.16
CA LEU A 3 -2.30 -1.67 -12.48
C LEU A 3 -2.90 -2.69 -13.47
N LYS A 4 -2.12 -3.09 -14.49
CA LYS A 4 -2.56 -4.08 -15.49
C LYS A 4 -1.92 -5.44 -15.24
N SER A 5 -0.75 -5.48 -14.63
CA SER A 5 -0.03 -6.70 -14.25
C SER A 5 0.83 -6.48 -12.99
N PHE A 6 1.29 -7.56 -12.37
CA PHE A 6 2.25 -7.48 -11.26
C PHE A 6 3.60 -6.86 -11.67
N ALA A 7 3.98 -6.95 -12.95
CA ALA A 7 5.20 -6.34 -13.47
C ALA A 7 5.15 -4.79 -13.46
N ASP A 8 3.95 -4.20 -13.36
CA ASP A 8 3.78 -2.76 -13.29
C ASP A 8 4.15 -2.19 -11.91
N ILE A 9 4.17 -3.03 -10.87
CA ILE A 9 4.39 -2.59 -9.48
C ILE A 9 5.83 -2.09 -9.31
N LYS A 10 5.98 -0.92 -8.69
CA LYS A 10 7.27 -0.29 -8.41
C LYS A 10 7.52 -0.07 -6.92
N CYS A 11 6.47 -0.12 -6.11
CA CYS A 11 6.56 -0.02 -4.66
C CYS A 11 5.65 -1.07 -4.02
N VAL A 12 6.19 -1.86 -3.10
CA VAL A 12 5.41 -2.79 -2.27
C VAL A 12 5.54 -2.35 -0.82
N VAL A 13 4.42 -2.04 -0.20
CA VAL A 13 4.32 -1.73 1.22
C VAL A 13 3.79 -2.97 1.95
N VAL A 14 4.55 -3.44 2.93
CA VAL A 14 4.23 -4.65 3.71
C VAL A 14 3.75 -4.23 5.09
N GLY A 15 2.48 -4.47 5.38
CA GLY A 15 1.81 -4.09 6.63
C GLY A 15 0.89 -2.89 6.49
N GLY A 16 -0.33 -3.00 7.03
CA GLY A 16 -1.36 -1.95 7.01
C GLY A 16 -1.50 -1.13 8.29
N GLY A 17 -0.44 -1.02 9.10
CA GLY A 17 -0.43 -0.12 10.28
C GLY A 17 -0.31 1.37 9.89
N HIS A 18 -0.25 2.27 10.85
CA HIS A 18 -0.16 3.74 10.61
C HIS A 18 0.93 4.11 9.61
N ALA A 19 2.16 3.67 9.87
CA ALA A 19 3.30 3.91 8.97
C ALA A 19 3.09 3.29 7.58
N GLY A 20 2.48 2.10 7.49
CA GLY A 20 2.21 1.42 6.23
C GLY A 20 1.14 2.15 5.40
N CYS A 21 0.07 2.59 6.03
CA CYS A 21 -0.98 3.39 5.40
C CYS A 21 -0.43 4.72 4.85
N GLU A 22 0.39 5.43 5.63
CA GLU A 22 1.02 6.67 5.19
C GLU A 22 2.00 6.43 4.04
N ALA A 23 2.86 5.40 4.14
CA ALA A 23 3.80 5.05 3.08
C ALA A 23 3.07 4.71 1.76
N ALA A 24 2.03 3.87 1.82
CA ALA A 24 1.28 3.48 0.63
C ALA A 24 0.47 4.62 0.02
N SER A 25 -0.12 5.48 0.87
CA SER A 25 -0.85 6.67 0.44
C SER A 25 0.08 7.68 -0.23
N ALA A 26 1.26 7.94 0.37
CA ALA A 26 2.25 8.86 -0.17
C ALA A 26 2.76 8.39 -1.54
N SER A 27 3.21 7.14 -1.65
CA SER A 27 3.74 6.63 -2.92
C SER A 27 2.67 6.57 -4.01
N ALA A 28 1.44 6.15 -3.69
CA ALA A 28 0.34 6.13 -4.66
C ALA A 28 -0.03 7.54 -5.16
N ARG A 29 -0.03 8.55 -4.28
CA ARG A 29 -0.28 9.96 -4.65
C ARG A 29 0.83 10.58 -5.48
N MET A 30 2.06 10.08 -5.35
CA MET A 30 3.19 10.41 -6.23
C MET A 30 3.12 9.69 -7.59
N ALA A 31 1.98 9.08 -7.93
CA ALA A 31 1.78 8.28 -9.14
C ALA A 31 2.72 7.07 -9.27
N VAL A 32 3.28 6.59 -8.14
CA VAL A 32 4.06 5.35 -8.13
C VAL A 32 3.09 4.16 -8.12
N PRO A 33 3.24 3.19 -9.05
CA PRO A 33 2.50 1.93 -9.01
C PRO A 33 2.75 1.19 -7.69
N THR A 34 1.83 1.34 -6.73
CA THR A 34 2.01 0.89 -5.34
C THR A 34 1.06 -0.24 -5.01
N LEU A 35 1.59 -1.30 -4.38
CA LEU A 35 0.82 -2.39 -3.79
C LEU A 35 0.99 -2.36 -2.27
N LEU A 36 -0.11 -2.30 -1.52
CA LEU A 36 -0.10 -2.56 -0.08
C LEU A 36 -0.54 -4.00 0.15
N ILE A 37 0.26 -4.77 0.89
CA ILE A 37 -0.09 -6.11 1.35
C ILE A 37 -0.20 -6.10 2.87
N THR A 38 -1.23 -6.75 3.41
CA THR A 38 -1.46 -6.88 4.85
C THR A 38 -2.03 -8.25 5.15
N MET A 39 -1.78 -8.77 6.36
CA MET A 39 -2.26 -10.08 6.78
C MET A 39 -3.78 -10.09 7.02
N HIS A 40 -4.33 -8.96 7.46
CA HIS A 40 -5.75 -8.75 7.67
C HIS A 40 -6.17 -7.40 7.09
N LEU A 41 -7.20 -7.41 6.23
CA LEU A 41 -7.75 -6.18 5.65
C LEU A 41 -8.55 -5.39 6.68
N ASP A 42 -9.21 -6.08 7.61
CA ASP A 42 -10.08 -5.46 8.63
C ASP A 42 -9.30 -4.67 9.69
N THR A 43 -7.97 -4.84 9.75
CA THR A 43 -7.09 -4.15 10.70
C THR A 43 -6.26 -3.04 10.06
N ILE A 44 -6.58 -2.62 8.83
CA ILE A 44 -5.89 -1.50 8.19
C ILE A 44 -6.12 -0.22 9.00
N GLY A 45 -5.03 0.46 9.37
CA GLY A 45 -5.08 1.69 10.17
C GLY A 45 -5.41 1.45 11.65
N TYR A 46 -5.40 0.21 12.13
CA TYR A 46 -5.65 -0.09 13.55
C TYR A 46 -4.62 0.62 14.45
N THR A 47 -5.12 1.30 15.48
CA THR A 47 -4.37 1.76 16.66
C THR A 47 -4.69 0.79 17.79
N SER A 48 -3.65 0.23 18.40
CA SER A 48 -3.74 -0.53 19.65
C SER A 48 -4.20 0.34 20.81
#